data_AF-A0A7Y4XL16-F1
#
_entry.id   AF-A0A7Y4XL16-F1
#
_cell.length_a   1.000
_cell.length_b   1.000
_cell.length_c   1.000
_cell.angle_alpha   90.00
_cell.angle_beta   90.00
_cell.angle_gamma   90.00
#
_symmetry.space_group_name_H-M   'P 1'
#
loop_
_entity.id
_entity.type
_entity.pdbx_description
1 polymer ?
#
loop_
_entity_poly.entity_id
_entity_poly.type
_entity_poly.pdbx_seq_one_letter_code
_entity_poly.pdbx_strand_id
1 'polypeptide(L)'
;MDQTNQQPRGNFIAFINRDKKVGDKRPAFDGRIAIPGTEDERRHVLWAHEYINPKTGEALVMFNGEAGNVATSASALDQISSLAAQAGDSPEAVVGNLNLAAGQIVMFPNGFKDEAPEKDRPDYWGAYNPGNGEQIVRISAWAKKDRSGYAMLTGATSYPIPGKSEAQMQDAQTDLGQLVEQGVVSKGMPKKAAGRSGR
;
A
#
# COMPACT_ATOMS: atom_id res chain seq x y z
N MET A 1 6.82 -25.83 20.07
CA MET A 1 7.38 -24.87 19.10
C MET A 1 6.22 -24.02 18.63
N ASP A 2 6.05 -22.83 19.21
CA ASP A 2 4.93 -21.95 18.89
C ASP A 2 5.13 -21.34 17.50
N GLN A 3 4.50 -21.95 16.49
CA GLN A 3 4.21 -21.24 15.24
C GLN A 3 3.25 -20.11 15.61
N THR A 4 3.80 -18.92 15.79
CA THR A 4 3.00 -17.71 15.87
C THR A 4 2.13 -17.65 14.62
N ASN A 5 0.80 -17.61 14.80
CA ASN A 5 -0.20 -17.36 13.76
C ASN A 5 0.07 -15.98 13.11
N GLN A 6 1.11 -15.87 12.30
CA GLN A 6 1.37 -14.70 11.48
C GLN A 6 0.29 -14.66 10.43
N GLN A 7 -0.58 -13.64 10.53
CA GLN A 7 -1.57 -13.39 9.49
C GLN A 7 -0.88 -13.31 8.13
N PRO A 8 -1.51 -13.81 7.06
CA PRO A 8 -1.00 -13.64 5.71
C PRO A 8 -0.78 -12.14 5.45
N ARG A 9 0.29 -11.83 4.73
CA ARG A 9 0.69 -10.47 4.36
C ARG A 9 0.80 -10.38 2.84
N GLY A 10 0.68 -9.17 2.31
CA GLY A 10 1.00 -8.87 0.92
C GLY A 10 1.99 -7.70 0.86
N ASN A 11 2.63 -7.54 -0.29
CA ASN A 11 3.59 -6.47 -0.55
C ASN A 11 2.87 -5.14 -0.84
N PHE A 12 3.44 -4.03 -0.38
CA PHE A 12 3.06 -2.68 -0.79
C PHE A 12 4.31 -1.88 -1.13
N ILE A 13 4.36 -1.32 -2.33
CA ILE A 13 5.45 -0.46 -2.74
C ILE A 13 4.97 0.62 -3.70
N ALA A 14 5.40 1.86 -3.50
CA ALA A 14 5.10 2.99 -4.37
C ALA A 14 6.34 3.86 -4.56
N PHE A 15 6.67 4.22 -5.79
CA PHE A 15 7.79 5.08 -6.14
C PHE A 15 7.28 6.47 -6.52
N ILE A 16 8.01 7.51 -6.12
CA ILE A 16 7.63 8.86 -6.49
C ILE A 16 7.60 9.02 -8.00
N ASN A 17 6.53 9.62 -8.51
CA ASN A 17 6.41 10.00 -9.89
C ASN A 17 7.33 11.18 -10.16
N ARG A 18 8.45 10.92 -10.84
CA ARG A 18 9.48 11.93 -11.14
C ARG A 18 8.99 13.02 -12.09
N ASP A 19 7.93 12.73 -12.84
CA ASP A 19 7.33 13.66 -13.79
C ASP A 19 6.20 14.49 -13.17
N LYS A 20 5.88 14.28 -11.89
CA LYS A 20 4.95 15.12 -11.12
C LYS A 20 5.54 16.52 -10.96
N LYS A 21 4.76 17.52 -11.33
CA LYS A 21 5.03 18.94 -11.07
C LYS A 21 3.99 19.51 -10.10
N VAL A 22 4.36 20.57 -9.38
CA VAL A 22 3.42 21.31 -8.54
C VAL A 22 2.26 21.82 -9.40
N GLY A 23 1.03 21.63 -8.94
CA GLY A 23 -0.19 22.07 -9.64
C GLY A 23 -0.72 21.14 -10.74
N ASP A 24 0.03 20.12 -11.18
CA ASP A 24 -0.51 19.14 -12.13
C ASP A 24 -1.40 18.09 -11.45
N LYS A 25 -2.21 17.37 -12.24
CA LYS A 25 -3.13 16.31 -11.78
C LYS A 25 -2.51 14.91 -11.77
N ARG A 26 -1.20 14.78 -12.02
CA ARG A 26 -0.53 13.48 -12.06
C ARG A 26 -0.48 12.88 -10.65
N PRO A 27 -0.50 11.55 -10.51
CA PRO A 27 -0.28 10.92 -9.22
C PRO A 27 1.12 11.25 -8.71
N ALA A 28 1.25 11.39 -7.40
CA ALA A 28 2.50 11.61 -6.70
C ALA A 28 3.34 10.33 -6.63
N PHE A 29 2.69 9.16 -6.55
CA PHE A 29 3.37 7.85 -6.55
C PHE A 29 2.67 6.87 -7.51
N ASP A 30 3.45 5.95 -8.07
CA ASP A 30 2.99 4.77 -8.82
C ASP A 30 3.66 3.54 -8.21
N GLY A 31 2.89 2.47 -8.05
CA GLY A 31 3.31 1.32 -7.28
C GLY A 31 2.61 0.02 -7.61
N ARG A 32 2.87 -0.95 -6.74
CA ARG A 32 2.22 -2.26 -6.71
C ARG A 32 1.72 -2.56 -5.31
N ILE A 33 0.55 -3.20 -5.24
CA ILE A 33 -0.08 -3.65 -4.00
C ILE A 33 -0.55 -5.10 -4.19
N ALA A 34 -0.24 -5.97 -3.23
CA ALA A 34 -0.77 -7.32 -3.18
C ALA A 34 -1.82 -7.44 -2.08
N ILE A 35 -2.81 -8.29 -2.32
CA ILE A 35 -3.78 -8.68 -1.30
C ILE A 35 -3.08 -9.65 -0.33
N PRO A 36 -3.37 -9.62 0.98
CA PRO A 36 -2.70 -10.49 1.92
C PRO A 36 -2.90 -11.98 1.59
N GLY A 37 -1.79 -12.72 1.46
CA GLY A 37 -1.82 -14.15 1.14
C GLY A 37 -1.90 -14.48 -0.34
N THR A 38 -1.84 -13.47 -1.22
CA THR A 38 -1.76 -13.67 -2.67
C THR A 38 -0.42 -13.18 -3.21
N GLU A 39 0.04 -13.78 -4.30
CA GLU A 39 1.18 -13.28 -5.10
C GLU A 39 0.73 -12.24 -6.15
N ASP A 40 -0.59 -12.02 -6.25
CA ASP A 40 -1.20 -11.13 -7.24
C ASP A 40 -0.97 -9.67 -6.88
N GLU A 41 0.07 -9.10 -7.48
CA GLU A 41 0.35 -7.67 -7.39
C GLU A 41 -0.45 -6.89 -8.43
N ARG A 42 -1.22 -5.90 -7.96
CA ARG A 42 -1.96 -4.96 -8.79
C ARG A 42 -1.24 -3.63 -8.85
N ARG A 43 -1.26 -2.97 -10.01
CA ARG A 43 -0.75 -1.59 -10.15
C ARG A 43 -1.62 -0.64 -9.35
N HIS A 44 -1.02 0.34 -8.70
CA HIS A 44 -1.77 1.40 -8.05
C HIS A 44 -1.10 2.76 -8.25
N VAL A 45 -1.88 3.81 -8.07
CA VAL A 45 -1.42 5.19 -8.08
C VAL A 45 -1.90 5.91 -6.83
N LEU A 46 -1.10 6.83 -6.31
CA LEU A 46 -1.44 7.65 -5.14
C LEU A 46 -1.30 9.13 -5.47
N TRP A 47 -2.28 9.94 -5.10
CA TRP A 47 -2.19 11.39 -5.07
C TRP A 47 -1.96 11.86 -3.64
N ALA A 48 -1.05 12.82 -3.49
CA ALA A 48 -0.73 13.44 -2.22
C ALA A 48 -1.61 14.67 -2.00
N HIS A 49 -2.17 14.80 -0.80
CA HIS A 49 -2.95 15.95 -0.38
C HIS A 49 -2.43 16.48 0.94
N GLU A 50 -2.50 17.79 1.10
CA GLU A 50 -2.25 18.41 2.40
C GLU A 50 -3.44 18.14 3.33
N TYR A 51 -3.13 17.72 4.54
CA TYR A 51 -4.07 17.45 5.61
C TYR A 51 -3.63 18.22 6.84
N ILE A 52 -4.47 19.15 7.30
CA ILE A 52 -4.21 19.86 8.55
C ILE A 52 -4.71 19.00 9.70
N ASN A 53 -3.80 18.60 10.59
CA ASN A 53 -4.16 17.87 11.79
C ASN A 53 -5.02 18.78 12.69
N PRO A 54 -6.29 18.45 12.95
CA PRO A 54 -7.19 19.33 13.69
C PRO A 54 -6.80 19.46 15.18
N LYS A 55 -5.98 18.55 15.70
CA LYS A 55 -5.52 18.58 17.10
C LYS A 55 -4.28 19.44 17.28
N THR A 56 -3.35 19.42 16.32
CA THR A 56 -2.04 20.09 16.43
C THR A 56 -1.90 21.32 15.54
N GLY A 57 -2.75 21.47 14.53
CA GLY A 57 -2.63 22.51 13.49
C GLY A 57 -1.52 22.27 12.47
N GLU A 58 -0.83 21.14 12.55
CA GLU A 58 0.29 20.80 11.67
C GLU A 58 -0.20 20.37 10.28
N ALA A 59 0.46 20.87 9.23
CA ALA A 59 0.26 20.42 7.87
C ALA A 59 0.99 19.08 7.63
N LEU A 60 0.22 18.03 7.44
CA LEU A 60 0.70 16.69 7.14
C LEU A 60 0.30 16.30 5.71
N VAL A 61 0.82 15.18 5.21
CA VAL A 61 0.47 14.64 3.89
C VAL A 61 -0.42 13.42 4.07
N MET A 62 -1.56 13.39 3.40
CA MET A 62 -2.37 12.18 3.24
C MET A 62 -2.35 11.71 1.79
N PHE A 63 -2.69 10.45 1.57
CA PHE A 63 -2.81 9.89 0.22
C PHE A 63 -4.19 9.32 -0.02
N ASN A 64 -4.72 9.58 -1.22
CA ASN A 64 -5.78 8.77 -1.81
C ASN A 64 -5.23 8.11 -3.07
N GLY A 65 -5.85 7.02 -3.50
CA GLY A 65 -5.37 6.28 -4.64
C GLY A 65 -6.37 5.29 -5.19
N GLU A 66 -5.95 4.64 -6.25
CA GLU A 66 -6.71 3.61 -6.93
C GLU A 66 -5.75 2.50 -7.37
N ALA A 67 -6.15 1.26 -7.13
CA ALA A 67 -5.50 0.07 -7.65
C ALA A 67 -6.29 -0.46 -8.85
N GLY A 68 -5.57 -0.90 -9.88
CA GLY A 68 -6.18 -1.57 -11.03
C GLY A 68 -6.85 -2.88 -10.63
N ASN A 69 -7.82 -3.29 -11.43
CA ASN A 69 -8.66 -4.45 -11.14
C ASN A 69 -8.00 -5.80 -11.48
N VAL A 70 -6.83 -5.78 -12.11
CA VAL A 70 -6.14 -6.97 -12.62
C VAL A 70 -4.71 -7.03 -12.13
N ALA A 71 -4.23 -8.24 -11.87
CA ALA A 71 -2.85 -8.51 -11.53
C ALA A 71 -1.91 -8.11 -12.68
N THR A 72 -0.73 -7.60 -12.32
CA THR A 72 0.33 -7.23 -13.26
C THR A 72 0.90 -8.41 -14.04
N SER A 73 0.72 -9.63 -13.50
CA SER A 73 1.09 -10.91 -14.12
C SER A 73 0.03 -11.46 -15.07
N ALA A 74 -1.18 -10.90 -15.09
CA ALA A 74 -2.26 -11.40 -15.93
C ALA A 74 -1.95 -11.25 -17.42
N SER A 75 -2.55 -12.09 -18.26
CA SER A 75 -2.31 -12.05 -19.70
C SER A 75 -2.77 -10.71 -20.30
N ALA A 76 -2.20 -10.33 -21.45
CA ALA A 76 -2.60 -9.10 -22.13
C ALA A 76 -4.11 -9.08 -22.47
N LEU A 77 -4.68 -10.24 -22.83
CA LEU A 77 -6.10 -10.38 -23.11
C LEU A 77 -6.95 -10.20 -21.85
N ASP A 78 -6.51 -10.70 -20.69
CA ASP A 78 -7.22 -10.50 -19.42
C ASP A 78 -7.20 -9.04 -18.98
N GLN A 79 -6.06 -8.36 -19.15
CA GLN A 79 -5.95 -6.93 -18.88
C GLN A 79 -6.87 -6.12 -19.78
N ILE A 80 -6.91 -6.41 -21.09
CA ILE A 80 -7.85 -5.75 -22.03
C ILE A 80 -9.30 -6.07 -21.68
N SER A 81 -9.61 -7.33 -21.37
CA SER A 81 -10.97 -7.75 -21.03
C SER A 81 -11.48 -7.05 -19.77
N SER A 82 -10.61 -6.79 -18.79
CA SER A 82 -10.98 -6.03 -17.59
C SER A 82 -11.27 -4.55 -17.84
N LEU A 83 -10.67 -3.96 -18.87
CA LEU A 83 -11.00 -2.59 -19.29
C LEU A 83 -12.34 -2.51 -20.02
N ALA A 84 -12.72 -3.60 -20.70
CA ALA A 84 -14.00 -3.72 -21.40
C ALA A 84 -15.14 -4.22 -20.50
N ALA A 85 -14.82 -4.86 -19.38
CA ALA A 85 -15.80 -5.24 -18.37
C ALA A 85 -16.46 -3.97 -17.82
N GLN A 86 -17.79 -3.92 -17.83
CA GLN A 86 -18.49 -2.92 -17.03
C GLN A 86 -18.05 -3.09 -15.58
N ALA A 87 -17.79 -1.97 -14.90
CA ALA A 87 -17.61 -1.98 -13.46
C ALA A 87 -18.87 -2.62 -12.86
N GLY A 88 -18.81 -3.91 -12.56
CA GLY A 88 -19.89 -4.58 -11.86
C GLY A 88 -20.08 -3.91 -10.50
N ASP A 89 -21.25 -4.08 -9.89
CA ASP A 89 -21.58 -3.63 -8.54
C ASP A 89 -20.58 -4.20 -7.53
N SER A 90 -19.43 -3.56 -7.44
CA SER A 90 -18.35 -3.94 -6.56
C SER A 90 -18.63 -3.23 -5.26
N PRO A 91 -18.78 -3.96 -4.14
CA PRO A 91 -19.35 -3.39 -2.93
C PRO A 91 -18.47 -2.27 -2.39
N GLU A 92 -19.10 -1.12 -2.11
CA GLU A 92 -18.50 -0.12 -1.24
C GLU A 92 -18.27 -0.74 0.14
N ALA A 93 -17.14 -0.41 0.74
CA ALA A 93 -16.77 -0.91 2.06
C ALA A 93 -16.55 0.26 3.01
N VAL A 94 -17.04 0.11 4.25
CA VAL A 94 -16.94 1.15 5.28
C VAL A 94 -15.76 0.86 6.20
N VAL A 95 -14.89 1.85 6.39
CA VAL A 95 -13.76 1.82 7.32
C VAL A 95 -13.82 3.04 8.23
N GLY A 96 -14.21 2.81 9.49
CA GLY A 96 -14.48 3.91 10.41
C GLY A 96 -15.62 4.78 9.88
N ASN A 97 -15.31 6.02 9.51
CA ASN A 97 -16.24 6.98 8.91
C ASN A 97 -16.02 7.19 7.39
N LEU A 98 -15.22 6.34 6.74
CA LEU A 98 -14.89 6.45 5.32
C LEU A 98 -15.59 5.34 4.53
N ASN A 99 -16.22 5.73 3.42
CA ASN A 99 -16.69 4.80 2.40
C ASN A 99 -15.59 4.67 1.34
N LEU A 100 -15.17 3.44 1.08
CA LEU A 100 -14.16 3.09 0.08
C LEU A 100 -14.83 2.35 -1.06
N ALA A 101 -14.83 2.97 -2.24
CA ALA A 101 -15.19 2.32 -3.49
C ALA A 101 -14.22 1.18 -3.81
N ALA A 102 -14.64 0.27 -4.69
CA ALA A 102 -13.78 -0.79 -5.19
C ALA A 102 -12.50 -0.22 -5.84
N GLY A 103 -11.35 -0.83 -5.55
CA GLY A 103 -10.05 -0.37 -5.99
C GLY A 103 -9.48 0.80 -5.19
N GLN A 104 -10.28 1.45 -4.34
CA GLN A 104 -9.86 2.68 -3.67
C GLN A 104 -8.86 2.42 -2.54
N ILE A 105 -7.85 3.28 -2.47
CA ILE A 105 -6.83 3.33 -1.42
C ILE A 105 -6.95 4.67 -0.69
N VAL A 106 -6.82 4.63 0.63
CA VAL A 106 -6.64 5.83 1.47
C VAL A 106 -5.56 5.57 2.51
N MET A 107 -4.67 6.53 2.73
CA MET A 107 -3.60 6.45 3.71
C MET A 107 -3.44 7.79 4.44
N PHE A 108 -3.24 7.71 5.75
CA PHE A 108 -3.06 8.84 6.65
C PHE A 108 -1.72 8.74 7.37
N PRO A 109 -1.12 9.87 7.78
CA PRO A 109 0.01 9.86 8.70
C PRO A 109 -0.30 9.04 9.95
N ASN A 110 0.67 8.24 10.40
CA ASN A 110 0.50 7.43 11.60
C ASN A 110 0.68 8.27 12.87
N GLY A 111 -0.43 8.72 13.46
CA GLY A 111 -0.43 9.49 14.70
C GLY A 111 0.09 8.75 15.93
N PHE A 112 0.27 7.42 15.86
CA PHE A 112 0.79 6.61 16.96
C PHE A 112 2.30 6.38 16.87
N LYS A 113 2.97 6.79 15.79
CA LYS A 113 4.39 6.48 15.59
C LYS A 113 5.26 6.99 16.73
N ASP A 114 5.02 8.22 17.17
CA ASP A 114 5.84 8.89 18.20
C ASP A 114 5.54 8.41 19.63
N GLU A 115 4.49 7.63 19.85
CA GLU A 115 4.16 7.08 21.18
C GLU A 115 5.10 5.96 21.61
N ALA A 116 5.79 5.32 20.67
CA ALA A 116 6.75 4.25 20.91
C ALA A 116 7.87 4.30 19.86
N PRO A 117 8.77 5.30 19.92
CA PRO A 117 9.80 5.54 18.91
C PRO A 117 10.83 4.40 18.79
N GLU A 118 10.95 3.57 19.82
CA GLU A 118 11.76 2.35 19.81
C GLU A 118 11.17 1.25 18.92
N LYS A 119 9.89 1.34 18.58
CA LYS A 119 9.23 0.44 17.62
C LYS A 119 9.28 1.11 16.24
N ASP A 120 9.80 0.40 15.23
CA ASP A 120 9.83 0.88 13.83
C ASP A 120 8.42 0.86 13.21
N ARG A 121 7.51 1.67 13.76
CA ARG A 121 6.12 1.80 13.32
C ARG A 121 6.05 2.48 11.94
N PRO A 122 5.06 2.13 11.12
CA PRO A 122 4.91 2.72 9.78
C PRO A 122 4.67 4.23 9.88
N ASP A 123 5.15 4.98 8.89
CA ASP A 123 4.88 6.42 8.75
C ASP A 123 3.44 6.69 8.33
N TYR A 124 2.85 5.77 7.56
CA TYR A 124 1.49 5.86 7.06
C TYR A 124 0.70 4.60 7.37
N TRP A 125 -0.56 4.80 7.76
CA TRP A 125 -1.55 3.75 7.91
C TRP A 125 -2.70 3.97 6.94
N GLY A 126 -3.23 2.90 6.37
CA GLY A 126 -4.28 3.03 5.38
C GLY A 126 -5.21 1.84 5.27
N ALA A 127 -6.13 1.98 4.33
CA ALA A 127 -7.08 0.95 3.93
C ALA A 127 -7.16 0.88 2.40
N TYR A 128 -7.41 -0.33 1.91
CA TYR A 128 -7.60 -0.67 0.52
C TYR A 128 -8.84 -1.56 0.40
N ASN A 129 -9.77 -1.18 -0.48
CA ASN A 129 -10.88 -2.03 -0.88
C ASN A 129 -10.51 -2.76 -2.19
N PRO A 130 -10.26 -4.08 -2.19
CA PRO A 130 -9.87 -4.78 -3.40
C PRO A 130 -10.99 -4.96 -4.44
N GLY A 131 -12.25 -4.71 -4.08
CA GLY A 131 -13.39 -4.75 -4.99
C GLY A 131 -13.83 -6.15 -5.43
N ASN A 132 -13.20 -7.21 -4.93
CA ASN A 132 -13.46 -8.62 -5.28
C ASN A 132 -14.39 -9.32 -4.26
N GLY A 133 -15.03 -8.57 -3.36
CA GLY A 133 -15.86 -9.11 -2.28
C GLY A 133 -15.07 -9.59 -1.05
N GLU A 134 -13.74 -9.54 -1.08
CA GLU A 134 -12.92 -9.78 0.11
C GLU A 134 -13.01 -8.62 1.09
N GLN A 135 -12.59 -8.89 2.33
CA GLN A 135 -12.53 -7.88 3.38
C GLN A 135 -11.55 -6.76 3.04
N ILE A 136 -11.79 -5.57 3.62
CA ILE A 136 -10.86 -4.45 3.56
C ILE A 136 -9.47 -4.90 3.99
N VAL A 137 -8.49 -4.46 3.22
CA VAL A 137 -7.07 -4.68 3.47
C VAL A 137 -6.50 -3.45 4.17
N ARG A 138 -5.72 -3.63 5.23
CA ARG A 138 -4.96 -2.57 5.89
C ARG A 138 -3.60 -2.41 5.24
N ILE A 139 -3.14 -1.18 5.13
CA ILE A 139 -1.82 -0.83 4.60
C ILE A 139 -0.98 -0.25 5.73
N SER A 140 0.25 -0.72 5.84
CA SER A 140 1.28 -0.17 6.73
C SER A 140 2.47 0.19 5.86
N ALA A 141 2.81 1.47 5.77
CA ALA A 141 3.85 1.95 4.86
C ALA A 141 4.84 2.87 5.55
N TRP A 142 6.12 2.69 5.20
CA TRP A 142 7.24 3.50 5.63
C TRP A 142 7.73 4.34 4.46
N ALA A 143 7.98 5.61 4.73
CA ALA A 143 8.63 6.53 3.81
C ALA A 143 10.15 6.30 3.86
N LYS A 144 10.72 5.95 2.72
CA LYS A 144 12.16 5.72 2.56
C LYS A 144 12.67 6.43 1.32
N LYS A 145 13.99 6.39 1.15
CA LYS A 145 14.63 6.70 -0.13
C LYS A 145 14.97 5.40 -0.86
N ASP A 146 14.75 5.39 -2.17
CA ASP A 146 15.21 4.34 -3.05
C ASP A 146 16.73 4.38 -3.22
N ARG A 147 17.28 3.45 -4.00
CA ARG A 147 18.73 3.38 -4.27
C ARG A 147 19.28 4.61 -5.00
N SER A 148 18.43 5.40 -5.64
CA SER A 148 18.78 6.62 -6.35
C SER A 148 18.56 7.87 -5.49
N GLY A 149 18.14 7.71 -4.23
CA GLY A 149 17.87 8.81 -3.30
C GLY A 149 16.48 9.44 -3.42
N TYR A 150 15.58 8.89 -4.25
CA TYR A 150 14.22 9.39 -4.44
C TYR A 150 13.24 8.81 -3.43
N ALA A 151 12.21 9.55 -3.07
CA ALA A 151 11.20 9.08 -2.14
C ALA A 151 10.48 7.82 -2.65
N MET A 152 10.27 6.87 -1.76
CA MET A 152 9.46 5.67 -1.96
C MET A 152 8.65 5.37 -0.72
N LEU A 153 7.48 4.79 -0.90
CA LEU A 153 6.72 4.14 0.16
C LEU A 153 6.93 2.63 0.03
N THR A 154 7.25 1.97 1.13
CA THR A 154 7.41 0.52 1.18
C THR A 154 6.74 -0.02 2.41
N GLY A 155 6.13 -1.20 2.31
CA GLY A 155 5.33 -1.70 3.40
C GLY A 155 4.62 -2.99 3.07
N ALA A 156 3.68 -3.33 3.93
CA ALA A 156 2.91 -4.55 3.82
C ALA A 156 1.41 -4.27 3.92
N THR A 157 0.65 -5.16 3.30
CA THR A 157 -0.78 -5.28 3.48
C THR A 157 -1.11 -6.40 4.47
N SER A 158 -2.19 -6.24 5.21
CA SER A 158 -2.73 -7.30 6.07
C SER A 158 -4.22 -7.19 6.25
N TYR A 159 -4.83 -8.26 6.70
CA TYR A 159 -6.22 -8.23 7.11
C TYR A 159 -6.39 -7.60 8.50
N PRO A 160 -7.53 -6.94 8.77
CA PRO A 160 -7.89 -6.50 10.12
C PRO A 160 -7.89 -7.70 11.08
N ILE A 161 -7.44 -7.48 12.32
CA ILE A 161 -7.55 -8.50 13.37
C ILE A 161 -8.86 -8.24 14.12
N PRO A 162 -9.84 -9.18 14.10
CA PRO A 162 -11.10 -8.99 14.82
C PRO A 162 -10.89 -8.67 16.31
N GLY A 163 -11.61 -7.67 16.81
CA GLY A 163 -11.54 -7.25 18.22
C GLY A 163 -10.29 -6.47 18.63
N LYS A 164 -9.36 -6.16 17.71
CA LYS A 164 -8.21 -5.29 18.00
C LYS A 164 -8.42 -3.88 17.45
N SER A 165 -8.05 -2.89 18.25
CA SER A 165 -7.96 -1.50 17.82
C SER A 165 -6.79 -1.28 16.84
N GLU A 166 -6.77 -0.14 16.15
CA GLU A 166 -5.68 0.19 15.23
C GLU A 166 -4.33 0.23 15.93
N ALA A 167 -4.24 0.84 17.12
CA ALA A 167 -3.02 0.85 17.93
C ALA A 167 -2.58 -0.57 18.32
N GLN A 168 -3.51 -1.44 18.72
CA GLN A 168 -3.21 -2.83 19.06
C GLN A 168 -2.78 -3.66 17.84
N MET A 169 -3.27 -3.33 16.63
CA MET A 169 -2.79 -3.95 15.41
C MET A 169 -1.36 -3.53 15.07
N GLN A 170 -1.01 -2.25 15.27
CA GLN A 170 0.35 -1.75 15.06
C GLN A 170 1.35 -2.38 16.04
N ASP A 171 0.95 -2.57 17.30
CA ASP A 171 1.79 -3.23 18.30
C ASP A 171 1.98 -4.73 18.03
N ALA A 172 1.00 -5.36 17.39
CA ALA A 172 1.10 -6.77 16.98
C ALA A 172 1.82 -6.95 15.64
N GLN A 173 2.28 -5.86 15.01
CA GLN A 173 2.86 -5.91 13.68
C GLN A 173 4.37 -6.11 13.73
N THR A 174 4.83 -6.97 12.83
CA THR A 174 6.24 -7.22 12.53
C THR A 174 6.89 -5.94 12.00
N ASP A 175 8.08 -5.59 12.50
CA ASP A 175 8.81 -4.41 12.03
C ASP A 175 9.24 -4.55 10.55
N LEU A 176 9.64 -3.44 9.92
CA LEU A 176 9.99 -3.46 8.51
C LEU A 176 11.25 -4.28 8.22
N GLY A 177 12.20 -4.36 9.15
CA GLY A 177 13.41 -5.18 8.98
C GLY A 177 13.06 -6.66 8.85
N GLN A 178 12.23 -7.16 9.77
CA GLN A 178 11.73 -8.52 9.79
C GLN A 178 10.85 -8.83 8.57
N LEU A 179 9.98 -7.91 8.14
CA LEU A 179 9.16 -8.09 6.94
C LEU A 179 10.00 -8.22 5.66
N VAL A 180 11.11 -7.49 5.61
CA VAL A 180 12.07 -7.57 4.50
C VAL A 180 12.87 -8.88 4.56
N GLU A 181 13.26 -9.34 5.75
CA GLU A 181 13.92 -10.64 5.95
C GLU A 181 13.00 -11.82 5.58
N GLN A 182 11.72 -11.72 5.88
CA GLN A 182 10.68 -12.69 5.51
C GLN A 182 10.34 -12.66 4.01
N GLY A 183 10.90 -11.72 3.23
CA GLY A 183 10.65 -11.59 1.80
C GLY A 183 9.26 -11.06 1.45
N VAL A 184 8.45 -10.66 2.43
CA VAL A 184 7.10 -10.08 2.25
C VAL A 184 7.19 -8.71 1.60
N VAL A 185 8.22 -7.93 1.96
CA VAL A 185 8.43 -6.57 1.46
C VAL A 185 9.65 -6.51 0.56
N SER A 186 9.45 -6.08 -0.68
CA SER A 186 10.56 -5.93 -1.63
C SER A 186 11.44 -4.72 -1.26
N LYS A 187 12.77 -4.87 -1.34
CA LYS A 187 13.75 -3.77 -1.17
C LYS A 187 13.78 -2.76 -2.34
N GLY A 188 12.77 -2.75 -3.21
CA GLY A 188 12.73 -1.98 -4.45
C GLY A 188 12.45 -2.82 -5.70
N MET A 189 12.42 -2.18 -6.88
CA MET A 189 12.29 -2.91 -8.15
C MET A 189 13.48 -3.86 -8.37
N PRO A 190 13.24 -5.07 -8.91
CA PRO A 190 14.33 -5.90 -9.41
C PRO A 190 15.14 -5.10 -10.43
N LYS A 191 16.47 -5.22 -10.40
CA LYS A 191 17.32 -4.68 -11.48
C LYS A 191 16.75 -5.23 -12.80
N LYS A 192 16.48 -4.35 -13.78
CA LYS A 192 16.40 -4.79 -15.18
C LYS A 192 17.61 -5.71 -15.38
N ALA A 193 17.37 -6.98 -15.69
CA ALA A 193 18.43 -7.87 -16.09
C ALA A 193 19.19 -7.14 -17.18
N ALA A 194 20.45 -6.77 -16.89
CA ALA A 194 21.31 -6.16 -17.87
C ALA A 194 21.25 -7.09 -19.08
N GLY A 195 20.83 -6.53 -20.21
CA GLY A 195 20.59 -7.27 -21.43
C GLY A 195 21.75 -8.24 -21.67
N ARG A 196 21.38 -9.44 -22.09
CA ARG A 196 22.28 -10.44 -22.67
C ARG A 196 22.98 -9.80 -23.86
N SER A 197 24.06 -9.04 -23.60
CA SER A 197 25.08 -8.71 -24.57
C SER A 197 25.90 -9.98 -24.75
N GLY A 198 25.53 -10.77 -25.74
CA GLY A 198 26.16 -12.05 -26.02
C GLY A 198 26.11 -12.31 -27.50
N ARG A 199 27.08 -11.69 -28.18
CA ARG A 199 27.73 -12.03 -29.46
C ARG A 199 26.84 -12.54 -30.61
#